data_AF-A0A7L2SUK1-F1
#
_entry.id   AF-A0A7L2SUK1-F1
#
_cell.length_a   1.000
_cell.length_b   1.000
_cell.length_c   1.000
_cell.angle_alpha   90.00
_cell.angle_beta   90.00
_cell.angle_gamma   90.00
#
_symmetry.space_group_name_H-M   'P 1'
#
loop_
_entity.id
_entity.type
_entity.pdbx_description
1 polymer ?
#
loop_
_entity_poly.entity_id
_entity_poly.type
_entity_poly.pdbx_seq_one_letter_code
_entity_poly.pdbx_strand_id
1 'polypeptide(L)'
;PRREAQKVRFGQWLLSAISSGSYRGLCWIDPAHTTFRVPWKHNARKDITSSDVEVFKVGGMSSQGPRAHPPAPPGLGKGQWAWKTNFRCALSSTHMFKLEYDNSKRGDDPHKVF
;
A
#
# COMPACT_ATOMS: atom_id res chain seq x y z
N PRO A 1 7.46 -11.22 -19.58
CA PRO A 1 6.46 -12.18 -19.05
C PRO A 1 6.25 -12.12 -17.52
N ARG A 2 7.27 -12.40 -16.69
CA ARG A 2 7.12 -12.55 -15.23
C ARG A 2 6.81 -11.25 -14.46
N ARG A 3 7.40 -10.13 -14.88
CA ARG A 3 7.19 -8.81 -14.26
C ARG A 3 5.79 -8.25 -14.52
N GLU A 4 5.25 -8.48 -15.72
CA GLU A 4 3.87 -8.09 -16.05
C GLU A 4 2.83 -8.85 -15.21
N ALA A 5 3.01 -10.17 -15.02
CA ALA A 5 2.15 -10.94 -14.14
C ALA A 5 2.19 -10.47 -12.67
N GLN A 6 3.33 -9.96 -12.19
CA GLN A 6 3.44 -9.41 -10.84
C GLN A 6 2.73 -8.05 -10.70
N LYS A 7 2.80 -7.18 -11.72
CA LYS A 7 2.06 -5.90 -11.76
C LYS A 7 0.56 -6.12 -11.68
N VAL A 8 0.04 -7.02 -12.52
CA VAL A 8 -1.40 -7.37 -12.55
C VAL A 8 -1.86 -7.93 -11.21
N ARG A 9 -1.06 -8.82 -10.60
CA ARG A 9 -1.39 -9.41 -9.27
C ARG A 9 -1.43 -8.36 -8.16
N PHE A 10 -0.49 -7.43 -8.12
CA PHE A 10 -0.52 -6.36 -7.13
C PHE A 10 -1.74 -5.45 -7.32
N GLY A 11 -2.05 -5.05 -8.56
CA GLY A 11 -3.21 -4.22 -8.85
C GLY A 11 -4.53 -4.88 -8.44
N GLN A 12 -4.73 -6.14 -8.81
CA GLN A 12 -5.92 -6.92 -8.42
C GLN A 12 -6.01 -7.10 -6.89
N TRP A 13 -4.88 -7.39 -6.24
CA TRP A 13 -4.83 -7.46 -4.78
C TRP A 13 -5.22 -6.13 -4.13
N LEU A 14 -4.69 -5.01 -4.65
CA LEU A 14 -4.96 -3.68 -4.10
C LEU A 14 -6.46 -3.34 -4.19
N LEU A 15 -7.09 -3.59 -5.34
CA LEU A 15 -8.52 -3.38 -5.53
C LEU A 15 -9.37 -4.21 -4.55
N SER A 16 -8.97 -5.47 -4.33
CA SER A 16 -9.63 -6.34 -3.35
C SER A 16 -9.45 -5.82 -1.92
N ALA A 17 -8.23 -5.37 -1.57
CA ALA A 17 -7.91 -4.83 -0.25
C ALA A 17 -8.64 -3.51 0.05
N ILE A 18 -8.86 -2.66 -0.95
CA ILE A 18 -9.68 -1.45 -0.83
C ILE A 18 -11.14 -1.84 -0.58
N SER A 19 -11.66 -2.78 -1.37
CA SER A 19 -13.06 -3.21 -1.31
C SER A 19 -13.39 -3.98 -0.04
N SER A 20 -12.40 -4.59 0.62
CA SER A 20 -12.61 -5.30 1.89
C SER A 20 -12.83 -4.36 3.08
N GLY A 21 -12.45 -3.08 2.97
CA GLY A 21 -12.56 -2.11 4.07
C GLY A 21 -11.69 -2.45 5.29
N SER A 22 -10.76 -3.40 5.18
CA SER A 22 -10.03 -3.95 6.32
C SER A 22 -8.86 -3.08 6.79
N TYR A 23 -8.45 -2.11 5.96
CA TYR A 23 -7.27 -1.28 6.20
C TYR A 23 -7.68 0.17 6.40
N ARG A 24 -7.39 0.73 7.59
CA ARG A 24 -7.74 2.12 7.91
C ARG A 24 -7.16 3.09 6.88
N GLY A 25 -8.04 3.91 6.30
CA GLY A 25 -7.66 4.96 5.35
C GLY A 25 -7.34 4.49 3.93
N LEU A 26 -7.36 3.17 3.67
CA LEU A 26 -7.35 2.59 2.32
C LEU A 26 -8.80 2.25 1.95
N CYS A 27 -9.43 3.09 1.13
CA CYS A 27 -10.84 2.95 0.78
C CYS A 27 -11.17 3.63 -0.54
N TRP A 28 -12.30 3.22 -1.13
CA TRP A 28 -12.97 3.96 -2.20
C TRP A 28 -13.43 5.32 -1.66
N ILE A 29 -13.37 6.35 -2.50
CA ILE A 29 -13.88 7.69 -2.15
C ILE A 29 -15.07 8.11 -3.02
N ASP A 30 -15.40 7.33 -4.04
CA ASP A 30 -16.58 7.48 -4.87
C ASP A 30 -17.44 6.20 -4.87
N PRO A 31 -18.77 6.30 -5.01
CA PRO A 31 -19.65 5.14 -5.08
C PRO A 31 -19.44 4.26 -6.32
N ALA A 32 -18.83 4.80 -7.39
CA ALA A 32 -18.57 4.05 -8.61
C ALA A 32 -17.32 3.16 -8.51
N HIS A 33 -16.59 3.22 -7.39
CA HIS A 33 -15.36 2.47 -7.15
C HIS A 33 -14.32 2.68 -8.26
N THR A 34 -14.14 3.96 -8.64
CA THR A 34 -13.19 4.37 -9.68
C THR A 34 -12.01 5.15 -9.11
N THR A 35 -12.18 5.76 -7.95
CA THR A 35 -11.22 6.61 -7.26
C THR A 35 -11.04 6.12 -5.83
N PHE A 36 -9.79 5.94 -5.41
CA PHE A 36 -9.48 5.46 -4.07
C PHE A 36 -8.37 6.28 -3.44
N ARG A 37 -8.27 6.16 -2.12
CA ARG A 37 -7.19 6.78 -1.36
C ARG A 37 -6.29 5.74 -0.73
N VAL A 38 -5.01 6.06 -0.62
CA VAL A 38 -4.00 5.27 0.08
C VAL A 38 -3.43 6.10 1.24
N PRO A 39 -3.39 5.57 2.47
CA PRO A 39 -2.79 6.29 3.59
C PRO A 39 -1.29 6.49 3.36
N TRP A 40 -0.79 7.69 3.65
CA TRP A 40 0.57 8.12 3.30
C TRP A 40 1.33 8.75 4.47
N LYS A 41 1.01 8.32 5.68
CA LYS A 41 1.62 8.78 6.94
C LYS A 41 3.15 8.69 6.90
N HIS A 42 3.84 9.77 7.25
CA HIS A 42 5.31 9.81 7.29
C HIS A 42 5.85 8.99 8.45
N ASN A 43 6.86 8.16 8.19
CA ASN A 43 7.40 7.23 9.18
C ASN A 43 8.10 7.89 10.38
N ALA A 44 8.50 9.16 10.24
CA ALA A 44 9.09 9.93 11.33
C ALA A 44 8.07 10.33 12.41
N ARG A 45 6.77 10.12 12.17
CA ARG A 45 5.75 10.43 13.17
C ARG A 45 5.73 9.38 14.28
N LYS A 46 5.64 9.86 15.52
CA LYS A 46 5.62 9.01 16.73
C LYS A 46 4.29 8.25 16.92
N ASP A 47 3.24 8.65 16.22
CA ASP A 47 1.88 8.10 16.34
C ASP A 47 1.57 7.01 15.30
N ILE A 48 2.59 6.32 14.77
CA ILE A 48 2.40 5.18 13.86
C ILE A 48 2.04 3.93 14.65
N THR A 49 0.98 3.27 14.20
CA THR A 49 0.43 2.05 14.81
C THR A 49 0.72 0.82 13.96
N SER A 50 0.48 -0.38 14.52
CA SER A 50 0.53 -1.64 13.77
C SER A 50 -0.44 -1.66 12.59
N SER A 51 -1.61 -1.04 12.73
CA SER A 51 -2.61 -0.94 11.66
C SER A 51 -2.14 -0.06 10.49
N ASP A 52 -1.37 1.00 10.76
CA ASP A 52 -0.80 1.87 9.72
C ASP A 52 0.21 1.11 8.83
N VAL A 53 0.80 0.02 9.34
CA VAL A 53 1.87 -0.72 8.64
C VAL A 53 1.38 -2.00 7.97
N GLU A 54 0.20 -2.46 8.33
CA GLU A 54 -0.35 -3.75 7.92
C GLU A 54 -0.60 -3.83 6.41
N VAL A 55 -1.19 -2.77 5.84
CA VAL A 55 -1.42 -2.66 4.39
C VAL A 55 -0.12 -2.76 3.59
N PHE A 56 0.96 -2.15 4.10
CA PHE A 56 2.26 -2.19 3.44
C PHE A 56 2.88 -3.58 3.54
N LYS A 57 2.71 -4.26 4.69
CA LYS A 57 3.17 -5.64 4.89
C LYS A 57 2.51 -6.59 3.88
N VAL A 58 1.17 -6.62 3.86
CA VAL A 58 0.41 -7.53 3.00
C VAL A 58 0.61 -7.18 1.52
N GLY A 59 0.54 -5.90 1.16
CA GLY A 59 0.74 -5.47 -0.23
C GLY A 59 2.17 -5.63 -0.73
N GLY A 60 3.16 -5.38 0.12
CA GLY A 60 4.56 -5.64 -0.17
C GLY A 60 4.89 -7.12 -0.33
N MET A 61 4.16 -8.02 0.34
CA MET A 61 4.24 -9.47 0.10
C MET A 61 3.56 -9.85 -1.22
N SER A 62 2.38 -9.29 -1.50
CA SER A 62 1.65 -9.53 -2.75
C SER A 62 2.44 -9.12 -4.01
N SER A 63 3.26 -8.07 -3.93
CA SER A 63 4.11 -7.64 -5.05
C SER A 63 5.33 -8.53 -5.31
N GLN A 64 5.80 -9.29 -4.32
CA GLN A 64 7.00 -10.16 -4.45
C GLN A 64 6.68 -11.56 -5.01
N GLY A 65 5.41 -12.00 -4.93
CA GLY A 65 4.98 -13.29 -5.45
C GLY A 65 5.32 -14.49 -4.55
N PRO A 66 5.19 -15.75 -5.04
CA PRO A 66 5.18 -16.96 -4.19
C PRO A 66 6.52 -17.29 -3.51
N ARG A 67 7.61 -16.60 -3.87
CA ARG A 67 8.94 -16.76 -3.26
C ARG A 67 9.29 -15.66 -2.27
N ALA A 68 8.30 -14.89 -1.81
CA ALA A 68 8.51 -13.97 -0.70
C ALA A 68 8.96 -14.80 0.51
N HIS A 69 10.23 -14.70 0.88
CA HIS A 69 10.69 -15.27 2.13
C HIS A 69 9.82 -14.71 3.27
N PRO A 70 9.40 -15.53 4.24
CA PRO A 70 8.74 -15.01 5.42
C PRO A 70 9.65 -13.93 6.01
N PRO A 71 9.12 -12.74 6.33
CA PRO A 71 9.97 -11.69 6.85
C PRO A 71 10.60 -12.17 8.15
N ALA A 72 11.84 -11.73 8.40
CA ALA A 72 12.54 -11.90 9.66
C ALA A 72 11.60 -11.61 10.85
N PRO A 73 11.75 -12.32 11.98
CA PRO A 73 10.87 -12.20 13.13
C PRO A 73 10.69 -10.73 13.56
N PRO A 74 9.53 -10.38 14.14
CA PRO A 74 9.14 -9.01 14.37
C PRO A 74 10.06 -8.32 15.38
N GLY A 75 11.02 -7.55 14.86
CA GLY A 75 11.64 -6.42 15.53
C GLY A 75 11.31 -5.17 14.71
N LEU A 76 10.50 -4.27 15.27
CA LEU A 76 10.23 -2.95 14.69
C LEU A 76 11.57 -2.28 14.38
N GLY A 77 11.98 -2.21 13.12
CA GLY A 77 13.23 -1.52 12.81
C GLY A 77 13.83 -1.79 11.44
N LYS A 78 13.52 -2.91 10.76
CA LYS A 78 14.03 -3.14 9.38
C LYS A 78 12.99 -3.64 8.38
N GLY A 79 12.06 -4.52 8.77
CA GLY A 79 11.07 -5.11 7.84
C GLY A 79 9.99 -4.12 7.35
N GLN A 80 9.55 -3.20 8.20
CA GLN A 80 8.52 -2.21 7.88
C GLN A 80 8.91 -1.30 6.70
N TRP A 81 10.20 -0.92 6.62
CA TRP A 81 10.71 -0.05 5.56
C TRP A 81 10.71 -0.76 4.21
N ALA A 82 11.16 -2.01 4.19
CA ALA A 82 11.17 -2.81 2.97
C ALA A 82 9.75 -3.01 2.43
N TRP A 83 8.77 -3.27 3.31
CA TRP A 83 7.37 -3.42 2.91
C TRP A 83 6.78 -2.14 2.32
N LYS A 84 7.01 -1.00 2.96
CA LYS A 84 6.53 0.30 2.46
C LYS A 84 7.20 0.68 1.14
N THR A 85 8.51 0.46 1.00
CA THR A 85 9.22 0.67 -0.27
C THR A 85 8.67 -0.24 -1.37
N ASN A 86 8.52 -1.54 -1.10
CA ASN A 86 8.01 -2.51 -2.07
C ASN A 86 6.58 -2.17 -2.50
N PHE A 87 5.72 -1.77 -1.57
CA PHE A 87 4.37 -1.32 -1.88
C PHE A 87 4.37 -0.12 -2.81
N ARG A 88 5.16 0.92 -2.51
CA ARG A 88 5.24 2.13 -3.34
C ARG A 88 5.79 1.87 -4.74
N CYS A 89 6.85 1.07 -4.81
CA CYS A 89 7.42 0.65 -6.09
C CYS A 89 6.40 -0.17 -6.90
N ALA A 90 5.70 -1.10 -6.27
CA ALA A 90 4.65 -1.89 -6.92
C ALA A 90 3.54 -0.99 -7.45
N LEU A 91 2.98 -0.11 -6.60
CA LEU A 91 1.94 0.86 -6.96
C LEU A 91 2.34 1.69 -8.18
N SER A 92 3.53 2.29 -8.16
CA SER A 92 4.05 3.09 -9.27
C SER A 92 4.31 2.26 -10.54
N SER A 93 4.79 1.02 -10.39
CA SER A 93 5.19 0.17 -11.53
C SER A 93 4.02 -0.50 -12.24
N THR A 94 2.85 -0.58 -11.61
CA THR A 94 1.66 -1.18 -12.24
C THR A 94 1.18 -0.38 -13.45
N HIS A 95 1.36 0.95 -13.45
CA HIS A 95 0.75 1.88 -14.42
C HIS A 95 -0.78 1.75 -14.52
N MET A 96 -1.43 1.08 -13.57
CA MET A 96 -2.88 0.88 -13.54
C MET A 96 -3.61 2.05 -12.87
N PHE A 97 -2.91 2.84 -12.07
CA PHE A 97 -3.48 3.87 -11.21
C PHE A 97 -2.75 5.19 -11.44
N LYS A 98 -3.51 6.27 -11.59
CA LYS A 98 -2.97 7.60 -11.86
C LYS A 98 -3.16 8.45 -10.61
N LEU A 99 -2.09 9.10 -10.15
CA LEU A 99 -2.18 10.01 -9.01
C LEU A 99 -3.02 11.23 -9.40
N GLU A 100 -4.16 11.42 -8.76
CA GLU A 100 -5.03 12.59 -8.95
C GLU A 100 -4.70 13.69 -7.93
N TYR A 101 -4.54 13.33 -6.65
CA TYR A 101 -4.23 14.28 -5.59
C TYR A 101 -3.14 13.78 -4.62
N ASP A 102 -2.18 14.66 -4.30
CA ASP A 102 -1.14 14.40 -3.31
C ASP A 102 -1.40 15.15 -2.00
N ASN A 103 -2.11 14.50 -1.08
CA ASN A 103 -2.38 15.01 0.26
C ASN A 103 -1.38 14.49 1.30
N SER A 104 -0.20 14.01 0.89
CA SER A 104 0.76 13.35 1.79
C SER A 104 1.35 14.26 2.86
N LYS A 105 1.25 15.58 2.68
CA LYS A 105 1.75 16.60 3.61
C LYS A 105 0.71 17.04 4.65
N ARG A 106 -0.53 16.53 4.60
CA ARG A 106 -1.56 16.86 5.59
C ARG A 106 -1.16 16.37 6.99
N GLY A 107 -1.36 17.23 7.99
CA GLY A 107 -0.97 16.96 9.38
C GLY A 107 -1.92 16.01 10.11
N ASP A 108 -3.20 16.04 9.77
CA ASP A 108 -4.26 15.21 10.35
C ASP A 108 -4.37 13.86 9.65
N ASP A 109 -4.47 13.89 8.32
CA ASP A 109 -4.83 12.75 7.50
C ASP A 109 -4.01 12.69 6.20
N PRO A 110 -2.71 12.35 6.28
CA PRO A 110 -1.84 12.25 5.12
C PRO A 110 -2.23 11.08 4.23
N HIS A 111 -2.60 11.34 2.97
CA HIS A 111 -3.00 10.32 2.00
C HIS A 111 -2.69 10.73 0.56
N LYS A 112 -2.82 9.79 -0.38
CA LYS A 112 -2.78 10.05 -1.82
C LYS A 112 -4.03 9.49 -2.48
N VAL A 113 -4.56 10.20 -3.47
CA VAL A 113 -5.75 9.80 -4.23
C VAL A 113 -5.32 9.34 -5.61
N PHE A 114 -5.81 8.16 -5.99
CA PHE A 114 -5.53 7.49 -7.26
C PHE A 114 -6.81 7.10 -7.97
#